data_AF-A0A6I2G6S3-F1
#
_entry.id   AF-A0A6I2G6S3-F1
#
_cell.length_a   1.000
_cell.length_b   1.000
_cell.length_c   1.000
_cell.angle_alpha   90.00
_cell.angle_beta   90.00
_cell.angle_gamma   90.00
#
_symmetry.space_group_name_H-M   'P 1'
#
loop_
_entity.id
_entity.type
_entity.pdbx_description
1 polymer ?
#
loop_
_entity_poly.entity_id
_entity_poly.type
_entity_poly.pdbx_seq_one_letter_code
_entity_poly.pdbx_strand_id
1 'polypeptide(L)'
;MTTTGKPSPSGSSSPTTGSPLNISDEAGKQLCDMLRPQMSDWRVQGPTLGRISLNASVHEWALRNGGINLQVLGDKDVIDRVTTKNCPDVRDQAISALEIPNLASGLAG
;
A
#
# COMPACT_ATOMS: atom_id res chain seq x y z
N MET A 1 37.53 10.19 -45.71
CA MET A 1 36.88 9.41 -44.64
C MET A 1 37.56 9.78 -43.33
N THR A 2 36.90 10.54 -42.46
CA THR A 2 37.39 10.90 -41.13
C THR A 2 36.19 10.94 -40.19
N THR A 3 36.12 9.94 -39.32
CA THR A 3 35.15 9.83 -38.23
C THR A 3 35.83 10.31 -36.94
N THR A 4 35.10 11.06 -36.10
CA THR A 4 35.10 10.96 -34.62
C THR A 4 34.53 12.23 -33.99
N GLY A 5 33.54 12.04 -33.11
CA GLY A 5 33.04 13.05 -32.18
C GLY A 5 31.74 12.61 -31.51
N LYS A 6 31.82 11.69 -30.52
CA LYS A 6 30.69 11.27 -29.68
C LYS A 6 30.62 12.14 -28.43
N PRO A 7 29.49 12.81 -28.14
CA PRO A 7 29.13 13.13 -26.77
C PRO A 7 28.31 11.98 -26.19
N SER A 8 28.73 11.51 -25.02
CA SER A 8 27.94 10.63 -24.15
C SER A 8 26.90 11.48 -23.44
N PRO A 9 25.59 11.15 -23.46
CA PRO A 9 24.73 11.57 -22.38
C PRO A 9 24.93 10.57 -21.23
N SER A 10 25.46 11.09 -20.12
CA SER A 10 25.40 10.44 -18.82
C SER A 10 23.92 10.27 -18.50
N GLY A 11 23.39 9.06 -18.70
CA GLY A 11 22.05 8.72 -18.27
C GLY A 11 22.05 8.65 -16.76
N SER A 12 21.65 9.75 -16.11
CA SER A 12 21.14 9.66 -14.75
C SER A 12 19.97 8.70 -14.78
N SER A 13 20.19 7.47 -14.32
CA SER A 13 19.13 6.55 -13.95
C SER A 13 18.42 7.16 -12.74
N SER A 14 17.45 8.04 -12.99
CA SER A 14 16.39 8.27 -12.01
C SER A 14 15.81 6.91 -11.67
N PRO A 15 15.55 6.59 -10.38
CA PRO A 15 14.82 5.38 -10.07
C PRO A 15 13.47 5.50 -10.77
N THR A 16 13.23 4.63 -11.76
CA THR A 16 11.89 4.44 -12.31
C THR A 16 11.05 3.99 -11.13
N THR A 17 10.26 4.91 -10.56
CA THR A 17 9.09 4.54 -9.77
C THR A 17 8.36 3.49 -10.60
N GLY A 18 8.38 2.24 -10.14
CA GLY A 18 7.74 1.13 -10.84
C GLY A 18 6.30 1.51 -11.14
N SER A 19 5.77 1.03 -12.26
CA SER A 19 4.37 1.24 -12.61
C SER A 19 3.49 0.91 -11.40
N PRO A 20 2.51 1.77 -11.07
CA PRO A 20 1.68 1.57 -9.89
C PRO A 20 1.00 0.20 -9.98
N LEU A 21 0.99 -0.52 -8.86
CA LEU A 21 0.33 -1.80 -8.75
C LEU A 21 -1.17 -1.59 -9.02
N ASN A 22 -1.67 -2.26 -10.06
CA ASN A 22 -3.07 -2.22 -10.43
C ASN A 22 -3.84 -3.31 -9.69
N ILE A 23 -4.91 -2.93 -9.03
CA ILE A 23 -5.74 -3.79 -8.19
C ILE A 23 -7.18 -3.71 -8.69
N SER A 24 -7.84 -4.86 -8.82
CA SER A 24 -9.24 -4.90 -9.26
C SER A 24 -10.18 -4.31 -8.21
N ASP A 25 -11.37 -3.89 -8.63
CA ASP A 25 -12.39 -3.38 -7.71
C ASP A 25 -12.87 -4.44 -6.71
N GLU A 26 -12.86 -5.72 -7.10
CA GLU A 26 -13.22 -6.83 -6.21
C GLU A 26 -12.18 -7.02 -5.12
N ALA A 27 -10.89 -7.03 -5.49
CA ALA A 27 -9.77 -7.10 -4.56
C ALA A 27 -9.78 -5.90 -3.59
N GLY A 28 -10.16 -4.72 -4.09
CA GLY A 28 -10.28 -3.52 -3.26
C GLY A 28 -11.43 -3.60 -2.25
N LYS A 29 -12.61 -4.06 -2.66
CA LYS A 29 -13.73 -4.32 -1.73
C LYS A 29 -13.36 -5.37 -0.69
N GLN A 30 -12.66 -6.43 -1.09
CA GLN A 30 -12.20 -7.46 -0.16
C GLN A 30 -11.31 -6.87 0.95
N LEU A 31 -10.37 -5.99 0.61
CA LEU A 31 -9.54 -5.30 1.62
C LEU A 31 -10.41 -4.50 2.59
N CYS A 32 -11.34 -3.70 2.07
CA CYS A 32 -12.26 -2.91 2.87
C CYS A 32 -13.08 -3.77 3.84
N ASP A 33 -13.57 -4.93 3.38
CA ASP A 33 -14.37 -5.85 4.20
C ASP A 33 -13.55 -6.51 5.31
N MET A 34 -12.25 -6.74 5.11
CA MET A 34 -11.36 -7.24 6.15
C MET A 34 -11.00 -6.18 7.19
N LEU A 35 -10.81 -4.91 6.78
CA LEU A 35 -10.47 -3.83 7.69
C LEU A 35 -11.67 -3.37 8.52
N ARG A 36 -12.87 -3.31 7.94
CA ARG A 36 -14.08 -2.79 8.61
C ARG A 36 -14.35 -3.37 10.01
N PRO A 37 -14.31 -4.69 10.25
CA PRO A 37 -14.54 -5.23 11.59
C PRO A 37 -13.44 -4.87 12.61
N GLN A 38 -12.21 -4.59 12.16
CA GLN A 38 -11.07 -4.28 13.03
C GLN A 38 -11.17 -2.90 13.70
N MET A 39 -12.01 -1.99 13.18
CA MET A 39 -12.08 -0.60 13.64
C MET A 39 -12.46 -0.47 15.13
N SER A 40 -13.29 -1.38 15.64
CA SER A 40 -13.63 -1.38 17.06
C SER A 40 -12.46 -1.87 17.91
N ASP A 41 -11.81 -2.95 17.48
CA ASP A 41 -10.66 -3.53 18.18
C ASP A 41 -9.50 -2.55 18.28
N TRP A 42 -9.18 -1.84 17.20
CA TRP A 42 -8.07 -0.87 17.21
C TRP A 42 -8.30 0.30 18.18
N ARG A 43 -9.56 0.75 18.32
CA ARG A 43 -9.89 1.80 19.30
C ARG A 43 -9.77 1.31 20.75
N VAL A 44 -10.01 0.02 20.99
CA VAL A 44 -9.92 -0.58 22.34
C VAL A 44 -8.48 -0.95 22.68
N GLN A 45 -7.76 -1.57 21.75
CA GLN A 45 -6.41 -2.10 21.95
C GLN A 45 -5.31 -1.03 21.76
N GLY A 46 -5.63 0.06 21.06
CA GLY A 46 -4.73 1.17 20.79
C GLY A 46 -3.86 1.00 19.55
N PRO A 47 -3.13 2.07 19.16
CA PRO A 47 -2.48 2.18 17.86
C PRO A 47 -1.34 1.18 17.65
N THR A 48 -0.61 0.79 18.70
CA THR A 48 0.50 -0.17 18.58
C THR A 48 0.02 -1.54 18.11
N LEU A 49 -0.98 -2.12 18.78
CA LEU A 49 -1.56 -3.42 18.39
C LEU A 49 -2.37 -3.29 17.09
N GLY A 50 -3.03 -2.15 16.88
CA GLY A 50 -3.76 -1.89 15.65
C GLY A 50 -2.87 -1.89 14.41
N ARG A 51 -1.65 -1.32 14.47
CA ARG A 51 -0.70 -1.36 13.34
C ARG A 51 -0.21 -2.77 13.04
N ILE A 52 -0.01 -3.61 14.06
CA ILE A 52 0.33 -5.02 13.87
C ILE A 52 -0.83 -5.75 13.16
N SER A 53 -2.07 -5.52 13.61
CA SER A 53 -3.27 -6.09 12.97
C SER A 53 -3.45 -5.60 11.52
N LEU A 54 -3.19 -4.31 11.24
CA LEU A 54 -3.19 -3.77 9.88
C LEU A 54 -2.19 -4.53 8.98
N ASN A 55 -0.96 -4.74 9.46
CA ASN A 55 0.06 -5.49 8.73
C ASN A 55 -0.38 -6.92 8.43
N ALA A 56 -0.94 -7.62 9.41
CA ALA A 56 -1.46 -8.97 9.22
C ALA A 56 -2.60 -8.98 8.18
N SER A 57 -3.52 -8.02 8.27
CA SER A 57 -4.66 -7.90 7.35
C SER A 57 -4.21 -7.65 5.91
N VAL A 58 -3.20 -6.79 5.71
CA VAL A 58 -2.66 -6.50 4.37
C VAL A 58 -1.87 -7.68 3.81
N HIS A 59 -1.10 -8.41 4.63
CA HIS A 59 -0.43 -9.63 4.19
C HIS A 59 -1.43 -10.70 3.75
N GLU A 60 -2.46 -10.96 4.58
CA GLU A 60 -3.52 -11.91 4.25
C GLU A 60 -4.28 -11.51 2.98
N TRP A 61 -4.60 -10.21 2.84
CA TRP A 61 -5.19 -9.66 1.62
C TRP A 61 -4.33 -9.94 0.39
N ALA A 62 -3.04 -9.64 0.47
CA ALA A 62 -2.10 -9.83 -0.63
C ALA A 62 -1.94 -11.32 -0.99
N LEU A 63 -1.92 -12.22 0.01
CA LEU A 63 -1.92 -13.67 -0.22
C LEU A 63 -3.15 -14.12 -1.01
N ARG A 64 -4.35 -13.67 -0.63
CA ARG A 64 -5.60 -14.01 -1.31
C ARG A 64 -5.70 -13.47 -2.73
N ASN A 65 -4.98 -12.39 -3.03
CA ASN A 65 -5.01 -11.71 -4.33
C ASN A 65 -3.80 -12.06 -5.21
N GLY A 66 -3.39 -13.32 -5.17
CA GLY A 66 -2.31 -13.85 -6.02
C GLY A 66 -0.92 -13.78 -5.39
N GLY A 67 -0.81 -13.70 -4.07
CA GLY A 67 0.48 -13.70 -3.38
C GLY A 67 1.29 -12.41 -3.60
N ILE A 68 0.62 -11.28 -3.77
CA ILE A 68 1.24 -10.02 -4.23
C ILE A 68 2.03 -9.25 -3.14
N ASN A 69 2.48 -9.92 -2.08
CA ASN A 69 3.11 -9.29 -0.92
C ASN A 69 4.35 -8.45 -1.31
N LEU A 70 5.21 -8.99 -2.17
CA LEU A 70 6.40 -8.27 -2.64
C LEU A 70 6.05 -7.05 -3.49
N GLN A 71 5.00 -7.14 -4.31
CA GLN A 71 4.52 -6.00 -5.09
C GLN A 71 3.93 -4.91 -4.18
N VAL A 72 3.19 -5.29 -3.14
CA VAL A 72 2.67 -4.34 -2.14
C VAL A 72 3.81 -3.68 -1.36
N LEU A 73 4.87 -4.42 -1.01
CA LEU A 73 6.06 -3.81 -0.39
C LEU A 73 6.78 -2.83 -1.32
N GLY A 74 6.78 -3.10 -2.64
CA GLY A 74 7.32 -2.19 -3.65
C GLY A 74 6.46 -0.96 -3.94
N ASP A 75 5.16 -1.00 -3.60
CA ASP A 75 4.18 0.08 -3.80
C ASP A 75 3.15 0.11 -2.67
N LYS A 76 3.61 0.50 -1.46
CA LYS A 76 2.77 0.50 -0.25
C LYS A 76 1.59 1.46 -0.36
N ASP A 77 1.75 2.52 -1.14
CA ASP A 77 0.70 3.50 -1.45
C ASP A 77 -0.52 2.87 -2.15
N VAL A 78 -0.38 1.65 -2.72
CA VAL A 78 -1.51 0.90 -3.26
C VAL A 78 -2.63 0.71 -2.23
N ILE A 79 -2.30 0.53 -0.95
CA ILE A 79 -3.29 0.33 0.12
C ILE A 79 -4.13 1.59 0.32
N ASP A 80 -3.51 2.77 0.32
CA ASP A 80 -4.23 4.04 0.38
C ASP A 80 -5.07 4.29 -0.88
N ARG A 81 -4.53 4.03 -2.07
CA ARG A 81 -5.28 4.24 -3.33
C ARG A 81 -6.51 3.33 -3.41
N VAL A 82 -6.34 2.06 -3.07
CA VAL A 82 -7.41 1.06 -3.09
C VAL A 82 -8.51 1.41 -2.08
N THR A 83 -8.14 1.75 -0.86
CA THR A 83 -9.12 2.08 0.20
C THR A 83 -9.79 3.43 -0.03
N THR A 84 -9.07 4.43 -0.58
CA THR A 84 -9.67 5.71 -1.00
C THR A 84 -10.74 5.50 -2.07
N LYS A 85 -10.47 4.63 -3.06
CA LYS A 85 -11.42 4.35 -4.14
C LYS A 85 -12.65 3.56 -3.67
N ASN A 86 -12.46 2.57 -2.79
CA ASN A 86 -13.50 1.58 -2.48
C ASN A 86 -14.23 1.81 -1.15
N CYS A 87 -13.57 2.42 -0.17
CA CYS A 87 -14.12 2.60 1.18
C CYS A 87 -13.45 3.76 1.94
N PRO A 88 -13.62 5.02 1.48
CA PRO A 88 -12.97 6.18 2.08
C PRO A 88 -13.28 6.31 3.59
N ASP A 89 -14.51 6.02 4.02
CA ASP A 89 -14.88 6.06 5.45
C ASP A 89 -14.10 5.04 6.30
N VAL A 90 -13.82 3.84 5.76
CA VAL A 90 -13.03 2.82 6.46
C VAL A 90 -11.56 3.25 6.54
N ARG A 91 -11.05 3.87 5.47
CA ARG A 91 -9.70 4.45 5.45
C ARG A 91 -9.53 5.53 6.51
N ASP A 92 -10.45 6.50 6.57
CA ASP A 92 -10.34 7.61 7.52
C ASP A 92 -10.46 7.13 8.98
N GLN A 93 -11.36 6.19 9.25
CA GLN A 93 -11.48 5.57 10.56
C GLN A 93 -10.21 4.81 10.97
N ALA A 94 -9.60 4.09 10.02
CA ALA A 94 -8.35 3.38 10.24
C ALA A 94 -7.20 4.33 10.56
N ILE A 95 -7.01 5.36 9.74
CA ILE A 95 -6.00 6.42 9.93
C ILE A 95 -6.15 7.05 11.31
N SER A 96 -7.38 7.39 11.69
CA SER A 96 -7.68 7.96 13.00
C SER A 96 -7.40 7.00 14.15
N ALA A 97 -7.89 5.75 14.07
CA ALA A 97 -7.72 4.76 15.13
C ALA A 97 -6.25 4.31 15.34
N LEU A 98 -5.46 4.34 14.26
CA LEU A 98 -4.07 3.92 14.27
C LEU A 98 -3.09 5.07 14.51
N GLU A 99 -3.58 6.31 14.56
CA GLU A 99 -2.79 7.54 14.72
C GLU A 99 -1.64 7.61 13.70
N ILE A 100 -1.95 7.36 12.43
CA ILE A 100 -0.99 7.38 11.31
C ILE A 100 -1.43 8.38 10.25
N PRO A 101 -0.52 8.98 9.47
CA PRO A 101 -0.89 9.95 8.43
C PRO A 101 -1.58 9.31 7.20
N ASN A 102 -1.30 8.02 6.94
CA ASN A 102 -1.88 7.23 5.86
C ASN A 102 -1.68 5.73 6.15
N LEU A 103 -2.42 4.85 5.48
CA LEU A 103 -2.34 3.41 5.76
C LEU A 103 -0.96 2.83 5.43
N ALA A 104 -0.33 3.29 4.34
CA ALA A 104 0.98 2.85 3.90
C ALA A 104 2.07 3.05 4.97
N SER A 105 1.99 4.13 5.75
CA SER A 105 2.92 4.41 6.86
C SER A 105 2.77 3.47 8.05
N GLY A 106 1.62 2.81 8.19
CA GLY A 106 1.38 1.78 9.20
C GLY A 106 1.91 0.40 8.80
N LEU A 107 2.31 0.20 7.55
CA LEU A 107 2.83 -1.07 7.05
C LEU A 107 4.32 -1.20 7.34
N ALA A 108 4.74 -2.34 7.85
CA ALA A 108 6.12 -2.76 8.03
C ALA A 108 6.55 -3.63 6.84
N GLY A 109 7.86 -3.64 6.57
CA GLY A 109 8.51 -4.42 5.52
C GLY A 109 9.93 -4.77 5.93
#